data_AF-A0A2C5W6R7-F1
#
_entry.id   AF-A0A2C5W6R7-F1
#
_cell.length_a   1.000
_cell.length_b   1.000
_cell.length_c   1.000
_cell.angle_alpha   90.00
_cell.angle_beta   90.00
_cell.angle_gamma   90.00
#
_symmetry.space_group_name_H-M   'P 1'
#
loop_
_entity.id
_entity.type
_entity.pdbx_description
1 polymer ?
#
loop_
_entity_poly.entity_id
_entity_poly.type
_entity_poly.pdbx_seq_one_letter_code
_entity_poly.pdbx_strand_id
1 'polypeptide(L)'
;MTTEKPDVPAPAPVDHLRFHRPHAHLNTTFGNDTFALRAEAFARFFGTPTFLGAQTLIVLLWVCLNATGITTFDVYPFILLNLAFSLQSAYAAPLILLAQTRQAARDKAQSDADAQHREALAVSNSERQAQAAQTTAQLLELLEQNTRLTEMTKSLTERIEGLTRELHAHICQNPQR
;
A
#
# COMPACT_ATOMS: atom_id res chain seq x y z
N MET A 1 7.10 46.82 -12.78
CA MET A 1 6.37 46.08 -11.71
C MET A 1 6.48 44.60 -12.07
N THR A 2 7.57 43.97 -11.65
CA THR A 2 7.89 42.57 -11.94
C THR A 2 7.11 41.68 -10.98
N THR A 3 6.28 40.78 -11.51
CA THR A 3 5.52 39.80 -10.74
C THR A 3 6.47 38.73 -10.21
N GLU A 4 6.84 38.85 -8.93
CA GLU A 4 7.55 37.80 -8.21
C GLU A 4 6.59 36.61 -8.01
N LYS A 5 6.86 35.52 -8.70
CA LYS A 5 6.15 34.26 -8.55
C LYS A 5 6.55 33.68 -7.19
N PRO A 6 5.59 33.36 -6.28
CA PRO A 6 5.94 32.83 -4.97
C PRO A 6 6.68 31.51 -5.15
N ASP A 7 7.86 31.43 -4.53
CA ASP A 7 8.75 30.27 -4.52
C ASP A 7 8.10 29.17 -3.65
N VAL A 8 7.24 28.35 -4.26
CA VAL A 8 6.67 27.17 -3.60
C VAL A 8 7.79 26.14 -3.50
N PRO A 9 8.26 25.78 -2.28
CA PRO A 9 9.30 24.77 -2.13
C PRO A 9 8.82 23.49 -2.80
N ALA A 10 9.61 22.97 -3.75
CA ALA A 10 9.33 21.68 -4.36
C ALA A 10 9.19 20.63 -3.24
N PRO A 11 8.14 19.79 -3.24
CA PRO A 11 7.98 18.78 -2.21
C PRO A 11 9.22 17.89 -2.21
N ALA A 12 9.83 17.73 -1.03
CA ALA A 12 10.99 16.86 -0.86
C ALA A 12 10.67 15.45 -1.42
N PRO A 13 11.65 14.77 -2.06
CA PRO A 13 11.42 13.44 -2.62
C PRO A 13 10.83 12.51 -1.58
N VAL A 14 9.62 12.02 -1.82
CA VAL A 14 8.91 11.15 -0.88
C VAL A 14 9.52 9.76 -0.96
N ASP A 15 10.16 9.31 0.12
CA ASP A 15 10.73 7.97 0.18
C ASP A 15 9.62 6.94 0.45
N HIS A 16 9.06 6.39 -0.64
CA HIS A 16 8.00 5.39 -0.59
C HIS A 16 8.42 4.08 0.09
N LEU A 17 9.73 3.79 0.17
CA LEU A 17 10.27 2.56 0.74
C LEU A 17 10.88 2.79 2.13
N ARG A 18 10.62 3.94 2.77
CA ARG A 18 11.23 4.27 4.07
C ARG A 18 11.04 3.19 5.15
N PHE A 19 9.89 2.53 5.15
CA PHE A 19 9.57 1.47 6.12
C PHE A 19 10.08 0.09 5.69
N HIS A 20 10.33 -0.13 4.39
CA HIS A 20 10.91 -1.37 3.87
C HIS A 20 12.44 -1.36 3.88
N ARG A 21 13.09 -0.19 3.87
CA ARG A 21 14.56 -0.06 3.83
C ARG A 21 15.26 -0.75 5.01
N PRO A 22 14.78 -0.65 6.27
CA PRO A 22 15.36 -1.42 7.38
C PRO A 22 15.30 -2.94 7.16
N HIS A 23 14.29 -3.42 6.46
CA HIS A 23 14.06 -4.84 6.17
C HIS A 23 14.64 -5.30 4.82
N ALA A 24 15.29 -4.42 4.05
CA ALA A 24 15.81 -4.74 2.72
C ALA A 24 16.81 -5.89 2.72
N HIS A 25 17.55 -6.08 3.82
CA HIS A 25 18.49 -7.19 4.00
C HIS A 25 17.82 -8.57 4.05
N LEU A 26 16.53 -8.64 4.35
CA LEU A 26 15.76 -9.89 4.39
C LEU A 26 15.25 -10.31 3.01
N ASN A 27 15.11 -9.37 2.07
CA ASN A 27 14.58 -9.64 0.71
C ASN A 27 15.53 -10.46 -0.16
N THR A 28 16.83 -10.47 0.13
CA THR A 28 17.80 -11.21 -0.65
C THR A 28 17.78 -12.69 -0.21
N THR A 29 17.03 -13.54 -0.94
CA THR A 29 16.82 -14.96 -0.60
C THR A 29 18.13 -15.76 -0.56
N PHE A 30 19.04 -15.38 -1.44
CA PHE A 30 20.40 -15.85 -1.61
C PHE A 30 21.16 -14.60 -2.05
N GLY A 31 22.32 -14.27 -1.46
CA GLY A 31 23.06 -13.00 -1.67
C GLY A 31 23.29 -12.63 -3.14
N ASN A 32 23.99 -11.53 -3.44
CA ASN A 32 24.26 -11.13 -4.84
C ASN A 32 25.27 -12.04 -5.59
N ASP A 33 25.40 -13.30 -5.18
CA ASP A 33 26.40 -14.24 -5.64
C ASP A 33 25.87 -15.19 -6.72
N THR A 34 26.79 -15.87 -7.40
CA THR A 34 26.49 -16.95 -8.37
C THR A 34 25.61 -18.07 -7.80
N PHE A 35 25.59 -18.24 -6.47
CA PHE A 35 24.70 -19.16 -5.77
C PHE A 35 23.23 -18.75 -5.88
N ALA A 36 22.93 -17.44 -5.84
CA ALA A 36 21.56 -16.96 -5.92
C ALA A 36 20.94 -17.17 -7.28
N LEU A 37 21.70 -16.93 -8.36
CA LEU A 37 21.26 -17.20 -9.71
C LEU A 37 20.94 -18.69 -9.92
N ARG A 38 21.77 -19.59 -9.37
CA ARG A 38 21.50 -21.04 -9.41
C ARG A 38 20.27 -21.39 -8.58
N ALA A 39 20.16 -20.86 -7.38
CA ALA A 39 19.03 -21.12 -6.50
C ALA A 39 17.71 -20.58 -7.07
N GLU A 40 17.72 -19.45 -7.77
CA GLU A 40 16.58 -18.91 -8.51
C GLU A 40 16.18 -19.84 -9.67
N ALA A 41 17.16 -20.32 -10.45
CA ALA A 41 16.90 -21.30 -11.51
C ALA A 41 16.30 -22.61 -10.96
N PHE A 42 16.82 -23.11 -9.84
CA PHE A 42 16.25 -24.26 -9.14
C PHE A 42 14.83 -23.98 -8.65
N ALA A 43 14.57 -22.85 -8.00
CA ALA A 43 13.24 -22.49 -7.53
C ALA A 43 12.21 -22.42 -8.67
N ARG A 44 12.58 -21.82 -9.81
CA ARG A 44 11.73 -21.75 -11.00
C ARG A 44 11.47 -23.14 -11.61
N PHE A 45 12.47 -24.02 -11.60
CA PHE A 45 12.34 -25.37 -12.10
C PHE A 45 11.39 -26.23 -11.23
N PHE A 46 11.55 -26.20 -9.91
CA PHE A 46 10.68 -26.93 -8.97
C PHE A 46 9.24 -26.38 -8.92
N GLY A 47 9.03 -25.10 -9.26
CA GLY A 47 7.69 -24.50 -9.32
C GLY A 47 6.86 -24.83 -10.56
N THR A 48 7.43 -25.56 -11.53
CA THR A 48 6.76 -25.87 -12.81
C THR A 48 6.17 -27.29 -12.77
N PRO A 49 4.94 -27.53 -13.27
CA PRO A 49 4.33 -28.88 -13.31
C PRO A 49 5.14 -29.90 -14.12
N THR A 50 6.02 -29.44 -15.00
CA THR A 50 6.94 -30.25 -15.79
C THR A 50 7.89 -31.08 -14.92
N PHE A 51 8.31 -30.58 -13.75
CA PHE A 51 9.17 -31.32 -12.84
C PHE A 51 8.49 -32.60 -12.30
N LEU A 52 7.23 -32.48 -11.87
CA LEU A 52 6.43 -33.64 -11.42
C LEU A 52 6.26 -34.68 -12.54
N GLY A 53 6.03 -34.23 -13.77
CA GLY A 53 5.91 -35.12 -14.93
C GLY A 53 7.22 -35.87 -15.23
N ALA A 54 8.35 -35.17 -15.24
CA ALA A 54 9.66 -35.77 -15.45
C ALA A 54 10.03 -36.78 -14.35
N GLN A 55 9.82 -36.42 -13.07
CA GLN A 55 10.05 -37.30 -11.93
C GLN A 55 9.22 -38.59 -12.03
N THR A 56 7.93 -38.47 -12.38
CA THR A 56 7.03 -39.62 -12.52
C THR A 56 7.47 -40.54 -13.67
N LEU A 57 7.90 -39.96 -14.80
CA LEU A 57 8.39 -40.73 -15.94
C LEU A 57 9.67 -41.51 -15.63
N ILE A 58 10.60 -40.90 -14.88
CA ILE A 58 11.84 -41.57 -14.44
C ILE A 58 11.51 -42.77 -13.54
N VAL A 59 10.61 -42.59 -12.58
CA VAL A 59 10.18 -43.65 -11.66
C VAL A 59 9.49 -44.77 -12.42
N LEU A 60 8.59 -44.43 -13.35
CA LEU A 60 7.87 -45.40 -14.16
C LEU A 60 8.83 -46.19 -15.06
N LEU A 61 9.79 -45.53 -15.69
CA LEU A 61 10.82 -46.18 -16.50
C LEU A 61 11.66 -47.16 -15.65
N TRP A 62 12.05 -46.75 -14.44
CA TRP A 62 12.79 -47.60 -13.51
C TRP A 62 12.02 -48.87 -13.15
N VAL A 63 10.74 -48.73 -12.79
CA VAL A 63 9.86 -49.85 -12.46
C VAL A 63 9.69 -50.77 -13.67
N CYS A 64 9.44 -50.23 -14.88
CA CYS A 64 9.30 -51.03 -16.10
C CYS A 64 10.58 -51.80 -16.47
N LEU A 65 11.75 -51.18 -16.37
CA LEU A 65 13.03 -51.84 -16.67
C LEU A 65 13.35 -52.99 -15.70
N ASN A 66 13.07 -52.81 -14.40
CA ASN A 66 13.29 -53.86 -13.41
C ASN A 66 12.20 -54.96 -13.46
N ALA A 67 10.93 -54.58 -13.74
CA ALA A 67 9.83 -55.54 -13.85
C ALA A 67 9.91 -56.43 -15.10
N THR A 68 10.49 -55.93 -16.20
CA THR A 68 10.69 -56.72 -17.43
C THR A 68 11.88 -57.68 -17.35
N GLY A 69 12.61 -57.72 -16.22
CA GLY A 69 13.70 -58.66 -15.98
C GLY A 69 14.98 -58.40 -16.78
N ILE A 70 15.06 -57.28 -17.50
CA ILE A 70 16.25 -56.86 -18.27
C ILE A 70 17.41 -56.51 -17.32
N THR A 71 17.08 -56.03 -16.13
CA THR A 71 18.03 -55.66 -15.07
C THR A 71 17.47 -56.11 -13.72
N THR A 72 18.16 -57.06 -13.07
CA THR A 72 17.78 -57.62 -11.75
C THR A 72 18.38 -56.82 -10.60
N PHE A 73 18.46 -55.49 -10.73
CA PHE A 73 19.05 -54.64 -9.70
C PHE A 73 18.08 -54.36 -8.55
N ASP A 74 16.76 -54.26 -8.81
CA ASP A 74 15.73 -54.02 -7.80
C ASP A 74 14.47 -54.87 -8.07
N VAL A 75 14.54 -56.16 -7.69
CA VAL A 75 13.42 -57.12 -7.84
C VAL A 75 12.30 -56.77 -6.86
N TYR A 76 11.04 -57.06 -7.24
CA TYR A 76 9.88 -56.90 -6.37
C TYR A 76 10.17 -57.44 -4.96
N PRO A 77 10.10 -56.61 -3.89
CA PRO A 77 9.28 -55.41 -3.71
C PRO A 77 9.96 -54.02 -3.89
N PHE A 78 11.00 -53.88 -4.73
CA PHE A 78 11.68 -52.60 -5.01
C PHE A 78 12.28 -51.90 -3.77
N ILE A 79 13.15 -52.62 -3.05
CA ILE A 79 13.73 -52.14 -1.78
C ILE A 79 14.59 -50.87 -1.96
N LEU A 80 15.33 -50.77 -3.06
CA LEU A 80 16.22 -49.63 -3.31
C LEU A 80 15.42 -48.37 -3.64
N LEU A 81 14.39 -48.51 -4.49
CA LEU A 81 13.48 -47.42 -4.79
C LEU A 81 12.76 -46.92 -3.55
N ASN A 82 12.26 -47.84 -2.71
CA ASN A 82 11.61 -47.47 -1.46
C ASN A 82 12.57 -46.77 -0.48
N LEU A 83 13.82 -47.25 -0.37
CA LEU A 83 14.84 -46.61 0.45
C LEU A 83 15.17 -45.20 -0.05
N ALA A 84 15.30 -45.02 -1.37
CA ALA A 84 15.56 -43.72 -1.98
C ALA A 84 14.43 -42.72 -1.71
N PHE A 85 13.17 -43.12 -1.86
CA PHE A 85 12.01 -42.27 -1.54
C PHE A 85 11.89 -41.95 -0.05
N SER A 86 12.21 -42.93 0.81
CA SER A 86 12.22 -42.74 2.26
C SER A 86 13.25 -41.68 2.65
N LEU A 87 14.46 -41.77 2.09
CA LEU A 87 15.52 -40.78 2.31
C LEU A 87 15.16 -39.41 1.72
N GLN A 88 14.60 -39.39 0.51
CA GLN A 88 14.15 -38.15 -0.15
C GLN A 88 13.15 -37.41 0.73
N SER A 89 12.16 -38.11 1.28
CA SER A 89 11.15 -37.53 2.17
C SER A 89 11.76 -37.04 3.49
N ALA A 90 12.66 -37.83 4.08
CA ALA A 90 13.33 -37.51 5.33
C ALA A 90 14.22 -36.25 5.22
N TYR A 91 14.87 -36.02 4.07
CA TYR A 91 15.68 -34.82 3.84
C TYR A 91 14.86 -33.63 3.34
N ALA A 92 13.78 -33.88 2.58
CA ALA A 92 12.90 -32.82 2.11
C ALA A 92 12.20 -32.10 3.26
N ALA A 93 11.68 -32.82 4.26
CA ALA A 93 10.95 -32.22 5.38
C ALA A 93 11.74 -31.12 6.14
N PRO A 94 12.97 -31.34 6.61
CA PRO A 94 13.75 -30.31 7.29
C PRO A 94 14.20 -29.17 6.35
N LEU A 95 14.49 -29.47 5.08
CA LEU A 95 14.80 -28.42 4.09
C LEU A 95 13.60 -27.51 3.83
N ILE A 96 12.41 -28.09 3.70
CA ILE A 96 11.15 -27.35 3.54
C ILE A 96 10.91 -26.51 4.79
N LEU A 97 11.12 -27.04 5.99
CA LEU A 97 10.97 -26.29 7.24
C LEU A 97 11.97 -25.11 7.31
N LEU A 98 13.21 -25.31 6.89
CA LEU A 98 14.20 -24.23 6.84
C LEU A 98 13.82 -23.17 5.80
N ALA A 99 13.30 -23.56 4.64
CA ALA A 99 12.78 -22.63 3.64
C ALA A 99 11.57 -21.85 4.19
N GLN A 100 10.65 -22.52 4.87
CA GLN A 100 9.46 -21.93 5.46
C GLN A 100 9.79 -20.96 6.60
N THR A 101 10.71 -21.30 7.51
CA THR A 101 11.13 -20.40 8.59
C THR A 101 11.79 -19.13 8.04
N ARG A 102 12.61 -19.25 6.99
CA ARG A 102 13.17 -18.08 6.29
C ARG A 102 12.09 -17.26 5.58
N GLN A 103 11.11 -17.91 4.97
CA GLN A 103 10.00 -17.22 4.32
C GLN A 103 9.14 -16.47 5.33
N ALA A 104 8.76 -17.11 6.44
CA ALA A 104 7.98 -16.51 7.51
C ALA A 104 8.66 -15.29 8.15
N ALA A 105 9.99 -15.31 8.29
CA ALA A 105 10.75 -14.15 8.77
C ALA A 105 10.64 -12.94 7.83
N ARG A 106 10.63 -13.17 6.51
CA ARG A 106 10.43 -12.11 5.51
C ARG A 106 9.00 -11.60 5.53
N ASP A 107 8.04 -12.50 5.51
CA ASP A 107 6.62 -12.16 5.49
C ASP A 107 6.26 -11.33 6.73
N LYS A 108 6.81 -11.68 7.90
CA LYS A 108 6.69 -10.89 9.13
C LYS A 108 7.27 -9.49 8.97
N ALA A 109 8.51 -9.38 8.48
CA ALA A 109 9.17 -8.09 8.29
C ALA A 109 8.43 -7.17 7.29
N GLN A 110 7.89 -7.75 6.21
CA GLN A 110 7.07 -7.02 5.25
C GLN A 110 5.75 -6.56 5.88
N SER A 111 5.08 -7.44 6.63
CA SER A 111 3.86 -7.10 7.35
C SER A 111 4.07 -5.99 8.40
N ASP A 112 5.19 -6.01 9.11
CA ASP A 112 5.53 -4.99 10.11
C ASP A 112 5.77 -3.62 9.44
N ALA A 113 6.47 -3.59 8.31
CA ALA A 113 6.67 -2.37 7.51
C ALA A 113 5.34 -1.80 6.98
N ASP A 114 4.46 -2.68 6.48
CA ASP A 114 3.13 -2.31 5.98
C ASP A 114 2.22 -1.80 7.10
N ALA A 115 2.32 -2.37 8.30
CA ALA A 115 1.59 -1.87 9.48
C ALA A 115 2.02 -0.44 9.85
N GLN A 116 3.33 -0.19 9.94
CA GLN A 116 3.87 1.15 10.21
C GLN A 116 3.47 2.17 9.14
N HIS A 117 3.48 1.75 7.86
CA HIS A 117 3.05 2.61 6.76
C HIS A 117 1.57 2.99 6.91
N ARG A 118 0.70 2.02 7.22
CA ARG A 118 -0.74 2.27 7.42
C ARG A 118 -1.00 3.19 8.61
N GLU A 119 -0.28 3.02 9.72
CA GLU A 119 -0.39 3.91 10.88
C GLU A 119 0.01 5.34 10.53
N ALA A 120 1.14 5.53 9.84
CA ALA A 120 1.59 6.85 9.40
C ALA A 120 0.59 7.53 8.44
N LEU A 121 -0.03 6.77 7.54
CA LEU A 121 -1.10 7.27 6.68
C LEU A 121 -2.36 7.66 7.48
N ALA A 122 -2.74 6.85 8.48
CA ALA A 122 -3.90 7.13 9.33
C ALA A 122 -3.72 8.44 10.12
N VAL A 123 -2.52 8.67 10.69
CA VAL A 123 -2.20 9.93 11.38
C VAL A 123 -2.28 11.12 10.41
N SER A 124 -1.63 11.04 9.25
CA SER A 124 -1.67 12.13 8.26
C SER A 124 -3.08 12.42 7.75
N ASN A 125 -3.91 11.39 7.58
CA ASN A 125 -5.31 11.59 7.18
C ASN A 125 -6.15 12.22 8.31
N SER A 126 -5.93 11.83 9.56
CA SER A 126 -6.57 12.47 10.72
C SER A 126 -6.22 13.96 10.81
N GLU A 127 -4.94 14.30 10.62
CA GLU A 127 -4.48 15.69 10.58
C GLU A 127 -5.14 16.49 9.46
N ARG A 128 -5.20 15.94 8.24
CA ARG A 128 -5.91 16.57 7.11
C ARG A 128 -7.39 16.77 7.40
N GLN A 129 -8.03 15.80 8.06
CA GLN A 129 -9.44 15.90 8.42
C GLN A 129 -9.67 16.98 9.49
N ALA A 130 -8.78 17.10 10.48
CA ALA A 130 -8.83 18.17 11.47
C ALA A 130 -8.62 19.56 10.83
N GLN A 131 -7.67 19.69 9.90
CA GLN A 131 -7.45 20.92 9.14
C GLN A 131 -8.68 21.27 8.30
N ALA A 132 -9.27 20.29 7.59
CA ALA A 132 -10.48 20.49 6.82
C ALA A 132 -11.67 20.94 7.69
N ALA A 133 -11.80 20.40 8.91
CA ALA A 133 -12.81 20.82 9.87
C ALA A 133 -12.59 22.28 10.33
N GLN A 134 -11.35 22.68 10.61
CA GLN A 134 -11.02 24.07 10.96
C GLN A 134 -11.33 25.04 9.82
N THR A 135 -10.94 24.70 8.58
CA THR A 135 -11.26 25.53 7.41
C THR A 135 -12.77 25.64 7.20
N THR A 136 -13.51 24.56 7.43
CA THR A 136 -14.98 24.57 7.32
C THR A 136 -15.60 25.48 8.38
N ALA A 137 -15.10 25.46 9.62
CA ALA A 137 -15.57 26.36 10.68
C ALA A 137 -15.32 27.84 10.33
N GLN A 138 -14.14 28.18 9.81
CA GLN A 138 -13.82 29.54 9.35
C GLN A 138 -14.73 30.00 8.21
N LEU A 139 -15.05 29.12 7.26
CA LEU A 139 -15.98 29.43 6.17
C LEU A 139 -17.38 29.74 6.69
N LEU A 140 -17.87 29.00 7.69
CA LEU A 140 -19.16 29.28 8.32
C LEU A 140 -19.17 30.64 9.01
N GLU A 141 -18.10 31.00 9.72
CA GLU A 141 -17.98 32.32 10.36
C GLU A 141 -18.01 33.45 9.32
N LEU A 142 -17.30 33.31 8.20
CA LEU A 142 -17.33 34.30 7.12
C LEU A 142 -18.73 34.42 6.48
N LEU A 143 -19.46 33.30 6.35
CA LEU A 143 -20.84 33.32 5.84
C LEU A 143 -21.79 34.03 6.83
N GLU A 144 -21.61 33.83 8.13
CA GLU A 144 -22.36 34.54 9.16
C GLU A 144 -22.09 36.05 9.10
N GLN A 145 -20.82 36.46 8.98
CA GLN A 145 -20.44 37.85 8.84
C GLN A 145 -21.05 38.49 7.59
N ASN A 146 -21.02 37.81 6.44
CA ASN A 146 -21.67 38.29 5.21
C ASN A 146 -23.18 38.45 5.38
N THR A 147 -23.83 37.51 6.08
CA THR A 147 -25.27 37.59 6.39
C THR A 147 -25.55 38.83 7.23
N ARG A 148 -24.76 39.07 8.29
CA ARG A 148 -24.89 40.24 9.16
C ARG A 148 -24.66 41.56 8.42
N LEU A 149 -23.64 41.64 7.56
CA LEU A 149 -23.40 42.83 6.72
C LEU A 149 -24.59 43.11 5.80
N THR A 150 -25.20 42.07 5.24
CA THR A 150 -26.39 42.18 4.40
C THR A 150 -27.58 42.72 5.20
N GLU A 151 -27.81 42.21 6.41
CA GLU A 151 -28.85 42.72 7.32
C GLU A 151 -28.61 44.19 7.72
N MET A 152 -27.37 44.56 8.05
CA MET A 152 -27.00 45.94 8.37
C MET A 152 -27.28 46.87 7.18
N THR A 153 -26.89 46.44 5.98
CA THR A 153 -27.12 47.20 4.74
C THR A 153 -28.62 47.39 4.49
N LYS A 154 -29.43 46.34 4.70
CA LYS A 154 -30.89 46.42 4.62
C LYS A 154 -31.44 47.44 5.63
N SER A 155 -31.02 47.37 6.90
CA SER A 155 -31.48 48.28 7.95
C SER A 155 -31.12 49.76 7.69
N LEU A 156 -29.92 50.01 7.12
CA LEU A 156 -29.49 51.35 6.74
C LEU A 156 -30.33 51.87 5.58
N THR A 157 -30.62 51.02 4.60
CA THR A 157 -31.48 51.36 3.46
C THR A 157 -32.89 51.74 3.92
N GLU A 158 -33.49 50.94 4.82
CA GLU A 158 -34.81 51.22 5.41
C GLU A 158 -34.82 52.55 6.18
N ARG A 159 -33.76 52.86 6.93
CA ARG A 159 -33.62 54.15 7.65
C ARG A 159 -33.46 55.33 6.71
N ILE A 160 -32.65 55.20 5.66
CA ILE A 160 -32.49 56.26 4.64
C ILE A 160 -33.82 56.50 3.94
N GLU A 161 -34.56 55.44 3.59
CA GLU A 161 -35.88 55.58 2.98
C GLU A 161 -36.86 56.30 3.93
N GLY A 162 -36.87 55.94 5.21
CA GLY A 162 -37.65 56.63 6.24
C GLY A 162 -37.31 58.11 6.34
N LEU A 163 -36.04 58.45 6.51
CA LEU A 163 -35.54 59.84 6.57
C LEU A 163 -35.84 60.62 5.28
N THR A 164 -35.72 59.98 4.12
CA THR A 164 -36.01 60.61 2.83
C THR A 164 -37.50 60.91 2.68
N ARG A 165 -38.38 59.98 3.10
CA ARG A 165 -39.83 60.24 3.13
C ARG A 165 -40.18 61.36 4.09
N GLU A 166 -39.57 61.40 5.27
CA GLU A 166 -39.79 62.44 6.27
C GLU A 166 -39.34 63.82 5.76
N LEU A 167 -38.15 63.89 5.15
CA LEU A 167 -37.63 65.11 4.52
C LEU A 167 -38.51 65.55 3.33
N HIS A 168 -38.96 64.63 2.48
CA HIS A 168 -39.88 64.92 1.39
C HIS A 168 -41.23 65.43 1.89
N ALA A 169 -41.80 64.81 2.93
CA ALA A 169 -43.02 65.27 3.58
C ALA A 169 -42.85 66.67 4.17
N HIS A 170 -41.71 66.97 4.80
CA HIS A 170 -41.44 68.27 5.39
C HIS A 170 -41.26 69.37 4.33
N ILE A 171 -40.61 69.09 3.20
CA ILE A 171 -40.50 70.01 2.06
C ILE A 171 -41.88 70.26 1.42
N CYS A 172 -42.70 69.22 1.24
CA CYS A 172 -44.03 69.34 0.65
C CYS A 172 -45.05 70.02 1.59
N GLN A 173 -44.89 69.89 2.91
CA GLN A 173 -45.70 70.60 3.92
C GLN A 173 -45.23 72.03 4.16
N ASN A 174 -43.99 72.37 3.80
CA ASN A 174 -43.41 73.68 3.98
C ASN A 174 -43.11 74.38 2.64
N PRO A 175 -44.09 74.61 1.74
CA PRO A 175 -43.93 75.50 0.60
C PRO A 175 -44.00 76.97 1.05
N GLN A 176 -43.37 77.33 2.18
CA GLN A 176 -43.50 78.65 2.81
C GLN A 176 -43.20 79.76 1.82
N ARG A 177 -44.12 80.72 1.80
CA ARG A 177 -43.84 82.16 1.76
C ARG A 177 -43.28 82.75 0.47
#